data_AF-A0A0W1RRW0-F1
#
_entry.id   AF-A0A0W1RRW0-F1
#
_cell.length_a   1.000
_cell.length_b   1.000
_cell.length_c   1.000
_cell.angle_alpha   90.00
_cell.angle_beta   90.00
_cell.angle_gamma   90.00
#
_symmetry.space_group_name_H-M   'P 1'
#
loop_
_entity.id
_entity.type
_entity.pdbx_description
1 polymer ?
#
loop_
_entity_poly.entity_id
_entity_poly.type
_entity_poly.pdbx_seq_one_letter_code
_entity_poly.pdbx_strand_id
1 'polypeptide(L)'
;MMDLLETLVDAFFAPLWPPVLVGALIALLAFGQRWLADQPLSCSTGFANLATSLRPGGQRDRDGDWRIVFLLGIVLGGLLAALTDGAPAWQGTAAEFGRFYSALIPDSTLGSALWWLIGGLLIGLGARLAGGCTSGHTIAGVAMGAPASILASAVFFAVAVGTAQLAAWMLGV
;
A
#
# COMPACT_ATOMS: atom_id res chain seq x y z
N MET A 1 -2.97 13.46 26.07
CA MET A 1 -2.28 12.15 26.25
C MET A 1 -3.29 11.02 26.49
N MET A 2 -4.35 11.25 27.26
CA MET A 2 -5.50 10.32 27.35
C MET A 2 -6.21 10.12 26.01
N ASP A 3 -6.44 11.17 25.21
CA ASP A 3 -7.08 11.03 23.89
C ASP A 3 -6.30 10.14 22.90
N LEU A 4 -4.97 10.19 22.95
CA LEU A 4 -4.12 9.36 22.08
C LEU A 4 -4.22 7.89 22.48
N LEU A 5 -4.24 7.61 23.79
CA LEU A 5 -4.35 6.26 24.31
C LEU A 5 -5.72 5.65 23.97
N GLU A 6 -6.81 6.42 24.16
CA GLU A 6 -8.15 5.98 23.77
C GLU A 6 -8.27 5.79 22.26
N THR A 7 -7.76 6.71 21.45
CA THR A 7 -7.74 6.54 19.98
C THR A 7 -6.95 5.30 19.55
N LEU A 8 -5.82 5.01 20.20
CA LEU A 8 -5.02 3.82 19.91
C LEU A 8 -5.73 2.53 20.36
N VAL A 9 -6.40 2.55 21.51
CA VAL A 9 -7.19 1.42 22.02
C VAL A 9 -8.37 1.16 21.10
N ASP A 10 -9.15 2.17 20.74
CA ASP A 10 -10.27 2.04 19.81
C ASP A 10 -9.81 1.60 18.41
N ALA A 11 -8.65 2.05 17.93
CA ALA A 11 -8.07 1.57 16.67
C ALA A 11 -7.63 0.10 16.74
N PHE A 12 -7.17 -0.37 17.89
CA PHE A 12 -6.78 -1.77 18.10
C PHE A 12 -7.98 -2.72 18.29
N PHE A 13 -9.09 -2.21 18.85
CA PHE A 13 -10.30 -2.98 19.17
C PHE A 13 -11.53 -2.63 18.31
N ALA A 14 -11.35 -1.81 17.27
CA ALA A 14 -12.34 -1.67 16.20
C ALA A 14 -12.71 -3.06 15.66
N PRO A 15 -13.92 -3.25 15.08
CA PRO A 15 -14.38 -4.51 14.50
C PRO A 15 -13.63 -4.85 13.20
N LEU A 16 -12.31 -4.89 13.31
CA LEU A 16 -11.33 -5.24 12.32
C LEU A 16 -10.78 -6.62 12.66
N TRP A 17 -10.15 -7.25 11.69
CA TRP A 17 -9.46 -8.51 11.94
C TRP A 17 -8.37 -8.29 13.00
N PRO A 18 -8.20 -9.22 13.97
CA PRO A 18 -7.16 -9.10 14.99
C PRO A 18 -5.81 -8.81 14.34
N PRO A 19 -5.09 -7.74 14.72
CA PRO A 19 -3.85 -7.34 14.05
C PRO A 19 -2.79 -8.45 14.00
N VAL A 20 -2.74 -9.27 15.06
CA VAL A 20 -1.85 -10.44 15.15
C VAL A 20 -2.17 -11.48 14.08
N LEU A 21 -3.47 -11.73 13.82
CA LEU A 21 -3.90 -12.67 12.78
C LEU A 21 -3.50 -12.15 11.40
N VAL A 22 -3.77 -10.88 11.11
CA VAL A 22 -3.39 -10.24 9.84
C VAL A 22 -1.88 -10.29 9.65
N GLY A 23 -1.11 -9.94 10.69
CA GLY A 23 0.34 -10.02 10.66
C GLY A 23 0.85 -11.43 10.40
N ALA A 24 0.27 -12.44 11.07
CA ALA A 24 0.63 -13.85 10.86
C ALA A 24 0.30 -14.33 9.42
N LEU A 25 -0.84 -13.91 8.85
CA LEU A 25 -1.20 -14.24 7.47
C LEU A 25 -0.27 -13.57 6.46
N ILE A 26 0.10 -12.31 6.67
CA ILE A 26 1.08 -11.61 5.83
C ILE A 26 2.45 -12.28 5.94
N ALA A 27 2.87 -12.68 7.15
CA ALA A 27 4.14 -13.38 7.35
C ALA A 27 4.15 -14.74 6.64
N LEU A 28 3.05 -15.51 6.74
CA LEU A 28 2.90 -16.78 6.04
C LEU A 28 2.93 -16.58 4.52
N LEU A 29 2.25 -15.56 4.00
CA LEU A 29 2.28 -15.20 2.59
C LEU A 29 3.70 -14.81 2.15
N ALA A 30 4.38 -13.93 2.89
CA ALA A 30 5.73 -13.48 2.56
C ALA A 30 6.74 -14.64 2.58
N PHE A 31 6.66 -15.51 3.59
CA PHE A 31 7.47 -16.72 3.68
C PHE A 31 7.16 -17.70 2.54
N GLY A 32 5.88 -18.00 2.29
CA GLY A 32 5.46 -18.88 1.22
C GLY A 32 5.92 -18.37 -0.15
N GLN A 33 5.78 -17.08 -0.43
CA GLN A 33 6.25 -16.47 -1.67
C GLN A 33 7.78 -16.58 -1.79
N ARG A 34 8.52 -16.34 -0.70
CA ARG A 34 9.97 -16.52 -0.69
C ARG A 34 10.36 -17.98 -0.97
N TRP A 35 9.61 -18.94 -0.43
CA TRP A 35 9.84 -20.36 -0.65
C TRP A 35 9.58 -20.79 -2.10
N LEU A 36 8.50 -20.28 -2.71
CA LEU A 36 8.10 -20.67 -4.07
C LEU A 36 8.88 -19.94 -5.16
N ALA A 37 9.17 -18.65 -5.00
CA ALA A 37 9.72 -17.80 -6.04
C ALA A 37 11.18 -17.36 -5.81
N ASP A 38 11.78 -17.73 -4.66
CA ASP A 38 13.12 -17.32 -4.18
C ASP A 38 13.43 -15.81 -4.30
N GLN A 39 12.38 -15.00 -4.32
CA GLN A 39 12.47 -13.56 -4.51
C GLN A 39 11.62 -12.83 -3.45
N PRO A 40 12.08 -11.66 -2.96
CA PRO A 40 11.31 -10.91 -1.98
C PRO A 40 10.04 -10.32 -2.59
N LEU A 41 9.04 -10.12 -1.74
CA LEU A 41 7.78 -9.46 -2.08
C LEU A 41 8.06 -8.02 -2.56
N SER A 42 7.53 -7.63 -3.72
CA SER A 42 7.68 -6.25 -4.23
C SER A 42 6.54 -5.88 -5.17
N CYS A 43 5.77 -4.87 -4.80
CA CYS A 43 4.68 -4.36 -5.66
C CYS A 43 5.23 -3.50 -6.81
N SER A 44 6.19 -2.61 -6.53
CA SER A 44 6.72 -1.68 -7.54
C SER A 44 7.43 -2.38 -8.69
N THR A 45 8.14 -3.48 -8.41
CA THR A 45 8.72 -4.33 -9.46
C THR A 45 7.62 -5.05 -10.27
N GLY A 46 6.53 -5.49 -9.62
CA GLY A 46 5.38 -6.06 -10.32
C GLY A 46 4.75 -5.07 -11.32
N PHE A 47 4.59 -3.80 -10.93
CA PHE A 47 4.08 -2.77 -11.83
C PHE A 47 5.03 -2.48 -12.98
N ALA A 48 6.35 -2.47 -12.73
CA ALA A 48 7.35 -2.34 -13.78
C ALA A 48 7.30 -3.51 -14.78
N ASN A 49 7.18 -4.74 -14.27
CA ASN A 49 7.08 -5.94 -15.11
C ASN A 49 5.79 -5.94 -15.93
N LEU A 50 4.66 -5.51 -15.35
CA LEU A 50 3.41 -5.33 -16.09
C LEU A 50 3.56 -4.28 -17.20
N ALA A 51 4.19 -3.14 -16.91
CA ALA A 51 4.40 -2.09 -17.90
C ALA A 51 5.31 -2.53 -19.06
N THR A 52 6.40 -3.26 -18.77
CA THR A 52 7.28 -3.81 -19.81
C THR A 52 6.62 -4.95 -20.59
N SER A 53 5.69 -5.67 -19.97
CA SER A 53 4.89 -6.72 -20.62
C SER A 53 3.94 -6.20 -21.68
N LEU A 54 3.39 -5.00 -21.46
CA LEU A 54 2.47 -4.32 -22.37
C LEU A 54 3.20 -3.53 -23.46
N ARG A 55 4.49 -3.23 -23.26
CA ARG A 55 5.31 -2.48 -24.22
C ARG A 55 5.96 -3.43 -25.24
N PRO A 56 5.67 -3.29 -26.55
CA PRO A 56 6.36 -4.05 -27.58
C PRO A 56 7.88 -3.80 -27.51
N GLY A 57 8.68 -4.88 -27.46
CA GLY A 57 10.14 -4.80 -27.37
C GLY A 57 10.70 -4.43 -25.98
N GLY A 58 9.86 -4.38 -24.93
CA GLY A 58 10.34 -4.21 -23.56
C GLY A 58 11.15 -5.40 -23.07
N GLN A 59 12.27 -5.15 -22.37
CA GLN A 59 13.04 -6.22 -21.73
C GLN A 59 12.26 -6.71 -20.50
N ARG A 60 11.69 -7.91 -20.60
CA ARG A 60 10.86 -8.51 -19.53
C ARG A 60 11.73 -9.32 -18.59
N ASP A 61 11.55 -9.07 -17.30
CA ASP A 61 12.08 -9.91 -16.22
C ASP A 61 11.13 -11.11 -16.03
N ARG A 62 11.38 -12.18 -16.79
CA ARG A 62 10.54 -13.39 -16.77
C ARG A 62 10.56 -14.10 -15.42
N ASP A 63 11.68 -14.04 -14.70
CA ASP A 63 11.79 -14.65 -13.38
C ASP A 63 10.95 -13.87 -12.35
N GLY A 64 10.70 -12.58 -12.59
CA GLY A 64 9.85 -11.72 -11.78
C GLY A 64 8.39 -11.63 -12.23
N ASP A 65 7.96 -12.30 -13.29
CA ASP A 65 6.59 -12.19 -13.84
C ASP A 65 5.51 -12.71 -12.85
N TRP A 66 5.88 -13.57 -11.91
CA TRP A 66 4.99 -14.00 -10.82
C TRP A 66 4.42 -12.82 -10.02
N ARG A 67 5.16 -11.69 -9.96
CA ARG A 67 4.70 -10.48 -9.29
C ARG A 67 3.47 -9.87 -9.94
N ILE A 68 3.25 -10.10 -11.24
CA ILE A 68 2.03 -9.67 -11.94
C ILE A 68 0.83 -10.47 -11.43
N VAL A 69 1.00 -11.78 -11.22
CA VAL A 69 -0.03 -12.65 -10.62
C VAL A 69 -0.29 -12.23 -9.18
N PHE A 70 0.75 -11.88 -8.42
CA PHE A 70 0.61 -11.31 -7.07
C PHE A 70 -0.19 -10.00 -7.07
N LEU A 71 0.09 -9.07 -8.00
CA LEU A 71 -0.70 -7.84 -8.14
C LEU A 71 -2.16 -8.12 -8.48
N LEU A 72 -2.42 -9.07 -9.39
CA LEU A 72 -3.78 -9.50 -9.70
C LEU A 72 -4.46 -10.10 -8.46
N GLY A 73 -3.72 -10.88 -7.67
CA GLY A 73 -4.19 -11.44 -6.39
C GLY A 73 -4.58 -10.37 -5.38
N ILE A 74 -3.86 -9.24 -5.30
CA ILE A 74 -4.24 -8.10 -4.44
C ILE A 74 -5.59 -7.52 -4.88
N VAL A 75 -5.77 -7.29 -6.19
CA VAL A 75 -7.03 -6.74 -6.73
C VAL A 75 -8.20 -7.69 -6.50
N LEU A 76 -8.02 -8.98 -6.80
CA LEU A 76 -9.05 -10.00 -6.61
C LEU A 76 -9.35 -10.23 -5.12
N GLY A 77 -8.34 -10.22 -4.25
CA GLY A 77 -8.52 -10.35 -2.81
C GLY A 77 -9.33 -9.19 -2.22
N GLY A 78 -9.03 -7.95 -2.63
CA GLY A 78 -9.81 -6.78 -2.25
C GLY A 78 -11.25 -6.83 -2.77
N LEU A 79 -11.45 -7.28 -4.01
CA LEU A 79 -12.79 -7.48 -4.56
C LEU A 79 -13.57 -8.55 -3.79
N LEU A 80 -12.95 -9.69 -3.49
CA LEU A 80 -13.59 -10.76 -2.72
C LEU A 80 -13.98 -10.28 -1.33
N ALA A 81 -13.08 -9.57 -0.62
CA ALA A 81 -13.38 -8.98 0.68
C ALA A 81 -14.57 -8.02 0.62
N ALA A 82 -14.59 -7.13 -0.38
CA ALA A 82 -15.70 -6.20 -0.58
C ALA A 82 -17.04 -6.90 -0.85
N LEU A 83 -17.02 -8.00 -1.61
CA LEU A 83 -18.23 -8.79 -1.89
C LEU A 83 -18.71 -9.59 -0.67
N THR A 84 -17.81 -10.05 0.20
CA THR A 84 -18.16 -10.85 1.38
C THR A 84 -18.61 -10.02 2.58
N ASP A 85 -18.11 -8.79 2.72
CA ASP A 85 -18.47 -7.90 3.83
C ASP A 85 -19.89 -7.32 3.70
N GLY A 86 -20.64 -7.65 2.63
CA GLY A 86 -22.00 -7.15 2.40
C GLY A 86 -22.05 -5.64 2.11
N ALA A 87 -20.88 -4.99 2.00
CA ALA A 87 -20.73 -3.64 1.54
C ALA A 87 -21.25 -3.51 0.10
N PRO A 88 -22.00 -2.43 -0.23
CA PRO A 88 -22.41 -2.19 -1.60
C PRO A 88 -21.16 -2.18 -2.50
N ALA A 89 -21.20 -2.98 -3.56
CA ALA A 89 -20.13 -3.03 -4.55
C ALA A 89 -19.87 -1.61 -5.06
N TRP A 90 -18.63 -1.15 -4.92
CA TRP A 90 -18.14 0.21 -5.17
C TRP A 90 -18.48 1.30 -4.13
N GLN A 91 -17.64 1.38 -3.08
CA GLN A 91 -17.53 2.52 -2.17
C GLN A 91 -16.68 3.67 -2.76
N GLY A 92 -16.94 4.02 -4.02
CA GLY A 92 -16.13 4.98 -4.77
C GLY A 92 -16.38 6.44 -4.39
N THR A 93 -17.16 6.70 -3.33
CA THR A 93 -17.50 8.07 -2.94
C THR A 93 -16.53 8.58 -1.90
N ALA A 94 -16.02 9.80 -2.11
CA ALA A 94 -15.06 10.44 -1.21
C ALA A 94 -15.52 10.55 0.25
N ALA A 95 -16.83 10.48 0.47
CA ALA A 95 -17.47 10.53 1.78
C ALA A 95 -17.17 9.31 2.67
N GLU A 96 -16.92 8.14 2.08
CA GLU A 96 -16.75 6.89 2.83
C GLU A 96 -15.33 6.69 3.38
N PHE A 97 -14.34 7.38 2.80
CA PHE A 97 -12.94 7.35 3.25
C PHE A 97 -12.65 8.34 4.41
N GLY A 98 -13.69 9.01 4.93
CA GLY A 98 -13.64 9.89 6.08
C GLY A 98 -13.29 11.34 5.78
N ARG A 99 -13.41 12.18 6.81
CA ARG A 99 -13.32 13.66 6.70
C ARG A 99 -12.02 14.16 6.08
N PHE A 100 -10.91 13.45 6.32
CA PHE A 100 -9.61 13.80 5.78
C PHE A 100 -9.58 13.62 4.26
N TYR A 101 -10.11 12.51 3.77
CA TYR A 101 -10.15 12.22 2.34
C TYR A 101 -11.08 13.20 1.61
N SER A 102 -12.27 13.46 2.15
CA SER A 102 -13.22 14.41 1.56
C SER A 102 -12.70 15.85 1.53
N ALA A 103 -11.83 16.24 2.48
CA ALA A 103 -11.21 17.57 2.48
C ALA A 103 -10.04 17.68 1.50
N LEU A 104 -9.35 16.57 1.22
CA LEU A 104 -8.13 16.55 0.41
C LEU A 104 -8.40 16.35 -1.09
N ILE A 105 -9.37 15.51 -1.43
CA ILE A 105 -9.62 15.11 -2.83
C ILE A 105 -10.68 16.02 -3.46
N PRO A 106 -10.42 16.63 -4.64
CA PRO A 106 -11.42 17.45 -5.32
C PRO A 106 -12.67 16.65 -5.72
N ASP A 107 -13.85 17.24 -5.53
CA ASP A 107 -15.14 16.61 -5.90
C ASP A 107 -15.31 16.43 -7.42
N SER A 108 -14.65 17.26 -8.23
CA SER A 108 -14.70 17.13 -9.69
C SER A 108 -14.02 15.85 -10.16
N THR A 109 -14.65 15.10 -11.06
CA THR A 109 -14.09 13.84 -11.63
C THR A 109 -12.71 14.03 -12.25
N LEU A 110 -12.46 15.15 -12.94
CA LEU A 110 -11.16 15.45 -13.52
C LEU A 110 -10.13 15.76 -12.43
N GLY A 111 -10.51 16.55 -11.42
CA GLY A 111 -9.63 16.90 -10.30
C GLY A 111 -9.23 15.68 -9.47
N SER A 112 -10.17 14.77 -9.18
CA SER A 112 -9.85 13.52 -8.50
C SER A 112 -8.95 12.65 -9.38
N ALA A 113 -9.26 12.44 -10.66
CA ALA A 113 -8.43 11.64 -11.55
C ALA A 113 -6.98 12.16 -11.64
N LEU A 114 -6.79 13.48 -11.75
CA LEU A 114 -5.47 14.10 -11.74
C LEU A 114 -4.76 13.93 -10.39
N TRP A 115 -5.48 14.07 -9.28
CA TRP A 115 -4.93 13.86 -7.94
C TRP A 115 -4.35 12.45 -7.76
N TRP A 116 -5.15 11.43 -8.10
CA TRP A 116 -4.74 10.03 -8.03
C TRP A 116 -3.59 9.71 -9.01
N LEU A 117 -3.62 10.29 -10.22
CA LEU A 117 -2.56 10.11 -11.21
C LEU A 117 -1.23 10.70 -10.75
N ILE A 118 -1.24 11.94 -10.25
CA ILE A 118 -0.05 12.63 -9.75
C ILE A 118 0.47 11.92 -8.50
N GLY A 119 -0.40 11.55 -7.56
CA GLY A 119 -0.03 10.77 -6.37
C GLY A 119 0.62 9.43 -6.74
N GLY A 120 0.02 8.68 -7.66
CA GLY A 120 0.57 7.42 -8.16
C GLY A 120 1.93 7.60 -8.84
N LEU A 121 2.11 8.66 -9.64
CA LEU A 121 3.38 8.98 -10.27
C LEU A 121 4.47 9.29 -9.24
N LEU A 122 4.16 10.10 -8.23
CA LEU A 122 5.09 10.45 -7.14
C LEU A 122 5.48 9.22 -6.33
N ILE A 123 4.52 8.35 -5.98
CA ILE A 123 4.79 7.09 -5.28
C ILE A 123 5.67 6.17 -6.13
N GLY A 124 5.38 6.05 -7.43
CA GLY A 124 6.17 5.25 -8.36
C GLY A 124 7.61 5.75 -8.51
N LEU A 125 7.78 7.05 -8.69
CA LEU A 125 9.09 7.70 -8.77
C LEU A 125 9.87 7.53 -7.45
N GLY A 126 9.22 7.79 -6.31
CA GLY A 126 9.82 7.60 -4.99
C GLY A 126 10.27 6.16 -4.75
N ALA A 127 9.44 5.18 -5.12
CA ALA A 127 9.80 3.76 -5.00
C ALA A 127 10.98 3.35 -5.90
N ARG A 128 11.19 4.02 -7.05
CA ARG A 128 12.38 3.80 -7.89
C ARG A 128 13.62 4.45 -7.29
N LEU A 129 13.49 5.68 -6.78
CA LEU A 129 14.59 6.40 -6.12
C LEU A 129 15.08 5.67 -4.88
N ALA A 130 14.17 5.08 -4.10
CA ALA A 130 14.53 4.30 -2.92
C ALA A 130 15.04 2.88 -3.23
N GLY A 131 14.94 2.40 -4.47
CA GLY A 131 15.29 1.02 -4.84
C GLY A 131 14.26 -0.02 -4.40
N GLY A 132 13.08 0.41 -3.94
CA GLY A 132 12.03 -0.47 -3.43
C GLY A 132 10.80 0.30 -2.95
N CYS A 133 9.71 -0.42 -2.73
CA CYS A 133 8.50 0.11 -2.10
C CYS A 133 8.37 -0.40 -0.65
N THR A 134 7.30 -0.02 0.05
CA THR A 134 7.02 -0.47 1.42
C THR A 134 6.91 -1.99 1.53
N SER A 135 6.32 -2.71 0.56
CA SER A 135 6.31 -4.19 0.62
C SER A 135 7.71 -4.80 0.50
N GLY A 136 8.61 -4.18 -0.26
CA GLY A 136 10.00 -4.62 -0.39
C GLY A 136 10.85 -4.29 0.83
N HIS A 137 10.84 -3.04 1.28
CA HIS A 137 11.66 -2.61 2.41
C HIS A 137 11.07 -3.01 3.76
N THR A 138 9.77 -2.77 3.98
CA THR A 138 9.14 -2.95 5.29
C THR A 138 8.75 -4.40 5.55
N ILE A 139 8.12 -5.10 4.60
CA ILE A 139 7.70 -6.49 4.84
C ILE A 139 8.91 -7.42 4.69
N ALA A 140 9.53 -7.47 3.51
CA ALA A 140 10.63 -8.39 3.26
C ALA A 140 11.96 -7.91 3.86
N GLY A 141 12.32 -6.64 3.64
CA GLY A 141 13.64 -6.09 3.98
C GLY A 141 13.90 -6.01 5.48
N VAL A 142 12.95 -5.53 6.28
CA VAL A 142 13.06 -5.50 7.75
C VAL A 142 13.07 -6.91 8.31
N ALA A 143 12.24 -7.82 7.80
CA ALA A 143 12.23 -9.22 8.24
C ALA A 143 13.57 -9.95 8.00
N MET A 144 14.29 -9.58 6.93
CA MET A 144 15.64 -10.08 6.66
C MET A 144 16.74 -9.35 7.45
N GLY A 145 16.39 -8.35 8.26
CA GLY A 145 17.36 -7.58 9.05
C GLY A 145 18.25 -6.64 8.23
N ALA A 146 17.83 -6.25 7.01
CA ALA A 146 18.64 -5.39 6.14
C ALA A 146 18.68 -3.95 6.69
N PRO A 147 19.86 -3.41 7.07
CA PRO A 147 19.97 -2.09 7.70
C PRO A 147 19.42 -0.96 6.82
N ALA A 148 19.69 -1.02 5.51
CA ALA A 148 19.18 -0.05 4.55
C ALA A 148 17.63 -0.04 4.49
N SER A 149 17.01 -1.22 4.60
CA SER A 149 15.54 -1.34 4.57
C SER A 149 14.88 -0.88 5.87
N ILE A 150 15.55 -1.06 7.01
CA ILE A 150 15.10 -0.53 8.30
C ILE A 150 15.11 1.01 8.24
N LEU A 151 16.21 1.60 7.78
CA LEU A 151 16.32 3.05 7.62
C LEU A 151 15.29 3.59 6.62
N ALA A 152 15.17 2.97 5.45
CA ALA A 152 14.17 3.36 4.45
C ALA A 152 12.75 3.30 5.01
N SER A 153 12.39 2.22 5.72
CA SER A 153 11.08 2.07 6.35
C SER A 153 10.82 3.16 7.39
N ALA A 154 11.79 3.44 8.27
CA ALA A 154 11.67 4.50 9.26
C ALA A 154 11.40 5.87 8.60
N VAL A 155 12.13 6.19 7.53
CA VAL A 155 11.94 7.45 6.78
C VAL A 155 10.58 7.47 6.09
N PHE A 156 10.15 6.38 5.44
CA PHE A 156 8.84 6.31 4.79
C PHE A 156 7.70 6.60 5.76
N PHE A 157 7.68 5.93 6.92
CA PHE A 157 6.64 6.14 7.91
C PHE A 157 6.73 7.53 8.57
N ALA A 158 7.94 8.00 8.91
CA ALA A 158 8.11 9.33 9.50
C ALA A 158 7.62 10.44 8.57
N VAL A 159 7.97 10.37 7.28
CA VAL A 159 7.53 11.35 6.28
C VAL A 159 6.03 11.18 6.02
N ALA A 160 5.50 9.97 5.87
CA ALA A 160 4.08 9.75 5.61
C ALA A 160 3.19 10.25 6.77
N VAL A 161 3.56 9.96 8.01
CA VAL A 161 2.86 10.48 9.19
C VAL A 161 3.00 12.00 9.25
N GLY A 162 4.22 12.53 9.07
CA GLY A 162 4.46 13.97 9.11
C GLY A 162 3.67 14.75 8.06
N THR A 163 3.63 14.27 6.82
CA THR A 163 2.87 14.91 5.74
C THR A 163 1.37 14.77 5.95
N ALA A 164 0.88 13.63 6.44
CA ALA A 164 -0.54 13.44 6.77
C ALA A 164 -0.99 14.41 7.86
N GLN A 165 -0.21 14.55 8.94
CA GLN A 165 -0.54 15.48 10.04
C GLN A 165 -0.47 16.94 9.59
N LEU A 166 0.51 17.29 8.76
CA LEU A 166 0.62 18.64 8.21
C LEU A 166 -0.57 18.97 7.30
N ALA A 167 -0.96 18.04 6.42
CA ALA A 167 -2.11 18.20 5.55
C ALA A 167 -3.42 18.32 6.36
N ALA A 168 -3.59 17.49 7.38
CA ALA A 168 -4.77 17.53 8.26
C ALA A 168 -4.85 18.88 8.98
N TRP A 169 -3.73 19.37 9.50
CA TRP A 169 -3.65 20.70 10.12
C TRP A 169 -3.98 21.84 9.14
N MET A 170 -3.45 21.80 7.91
CA MET A 170 -3.76 22.80 6.88
C MET A 170 -5.24 22.81 6.47
N LEU A 171 -5.87 21.64 6.47
CA LEU A 171 -7.28 21.46 6.10
C LEU A 171 -8.24 21.66 7.29
N GLY A 172 -7.72 21.78 8.52
CA GLY A 172 -8.53 21.95 9.73
C GLY A 172 -9.35 20.71 10.11
N VAL A 173 -8.87 19.51 9.77
CA VAL A 173 -9.53 18.20 10.01
C VAL A 173 -8.71 17.25 10.87
#